data_AF-A0AAC9NJE5-F1
#
_entry.id   AF-A0AAC9NJE5-F1
#
_cell.length_a   1.000
_cell.length_b   1.000
_cell.length_c   1.000
_cell.angle_alpha   90.00
_cell.angle_beta   90.00
_cell.angle_gamma   90.00
#
_symmetry.space_group_name_H-M   'P 1'
#
loop_
_entity.id
_entity.type
_entity.pdbx_description
1 polymer ?
#
loop_
_entity_poly.entity_id
_entity_poly.type
_entity_poly.pdbx_seq_one_letter_code
_entity_poly.pdbx_strand_id
1 'polypeptide(L)'
;MKKVLVVLAALGAFSGLVQAQEKIQVLSTQELVNVCKLPASPESRSFCVGYATSVYDTYLVTRHPQRAKPFICVKQPAPQRDVVIGDFVKWAGENQQFADKPAAGVFLGFLADRFPCGKK
;
A
#
# COMPACT_ATOMS: atom_id res chain seq x y z
N MET A 1 -35.51 31.84 -13.59
CA MET A 1 -34.74 31.45 -12.38
C MET A 1 -35.16 30.09 -11.80
N LYS A 2 -36.47 29.81 -11.61
CA LYS A 2 -36.95 28.52 -11.05
C LYS A 2 -36.53 27.27 -11.84
N LYS A 3 -36.48 27.35 -13.18
CA LYS A 3 -36.05 26.24 -14.07
C LYS A 3 -34.55 25.92 -13.96
N VAL A 4 -33.71 26.93 -13.67
CA VAL A 4 -32.25 26.77 -13.53
C VAL A 4 -31.90 26.08 -12.21
N LEU A 5 -32.64 26.41 -11.14
CA LEU A 5 -32.48 25.79 -9.82
C LEU A 5 -32.84 24.30 -9.81
N VAL A 6 -33.85 23.88 -10.60
CA VAL A 6 -34.25 22.47 -10.72
C VAL A 6 -33.19 21.64 -11.45
N VAL A 7 -32.55 22.21 -12.47
CA VAL A 7 -31.48 21.51 -13.23
C VAL A 7 -30.22 21.33 -12.37
N LEU A 8 -29.84 22.34 -11.59
CA LEU A 8 -28.69 22.25 -10.67
C LEU A 8 -28.91 21.23 -9.54
N ALA A 9 -30.13 21.15 -9.00
CA ALA A 9 -30.48 20.16 -7.99
C ALA A 9 -30.44 18.72 -8.53
N ALA A 10 -30.84 18.51 -9.79
CA ALA A 10 -30.76 17.20 -10.43
C ALA A 10 -29.30 16.75 -10.65
N LEU A 11 -28.40 17.65 -11.05
CA LEU A 11 -26.97 17.34 -11.27
C LEU A 11 -26.23 16.94 -9.97
N GLY A 12 -26.60 17.52 -8.83
CA GLY A 12 -26.00 17.15 -7.53
C GLY A 12 -26.35 15.73 -7.07
N ALA A 13 -27.57 15.25 -7.39
CA ALA A 13 -28.06 13.95 -6.93
C ALA A 13 -27.37 12.74 -7.59
N PHE A 14 -26.78 12.91 -8.78
CA PHE A 14 -26.08 11.82 -9.49
C PHE A 14 -24.62 11.63 -9.05
N SER A 15 -24.02 12.60 -8.35
CA SER A 15 -22.61 12.55 -7.98
C SER A 15 -22.32 11.53 -6.87
N GLY A 16 -23.28 11.25 -5.99
CA GLY A 16 -23.11 10.31 -4.87
C GLY A 16 -23.27 8.83 -5.24
N LEU A 17 -24.00 8.51 -6.32
CA LEU A 17 -24.27 7.12 -6.72
C LEU A 17 -23.03 6.43 -7.32
N VAL A 18 -22.13 7.19 -7.95
CA VAL A 18 -20.91 6.66 -8.58
C VAL A 18 -19.91 6.16 -7.52
N GLN A 19 -19.78 6.86 -6.39
CA GLN A 19 -18.85 6.45 -5.32
C GLN A 19 -19.34 5.20 -4.56
N ALA A 20 -20.64 4.95 -4.51
CA ALA A 20 -21.21 3.82 -3.78
C ALA A 20 -20.98 2.45 -4.45
N GLN A 21 -20.60 2.43 -5.74
CA GLN A 21 -20.34 1.19 -6.50
C GLN A 21 -18.84 0.88 -6.64
N GLU A 22 -17.97 1.68 -6.03
CA GLU A 22 -16.53 1.47 -6.13
C GLU A 22 -16.13 0.21 -5.35
N LYS A 23 -15.64 -0.81 -6.06
CA LYS A 23 -15.14 -2.04 -5.43
C LYS A 23 -13.87 -1.72 -4.67
N ILE A 24 -13.67 -2.35 -3.51
CA ILE A 24 -12.38 -2.32 -2.83
C ILE A 24 -11.37 -3.01 -3.75
N GLN A 25 -10.53 -2.22 -4.39
CA GLN A 25 -9.48 -2.72 -5.29
C GLN A 25 -8.34 -3.31 -4.45
N VAL A 26 -7.92 -4.52 -4.80
CA VAL A 26 -6.68 -5.09 -4.26
C VAL A 26 -5.54 -4.57 -5.11
N LEU A 27 -4.76 -3.64 -4.56
CA LEU A 27 -3.62 -3.04 -5.24
C LEU A 27 -2.60 -4.12 -5.62
N SER A 28 -2.25 -4.21 -6.90
CA SER A 28 -1.19 -5.09 -7.38
C SER A 28 0.19 -4.52 -7.07
N THR A 29 1.19 -5.41 -7.04
CA THR A 29 2.60 -5.03 -6.79
C THR A 29 3.09 -4.04 -7.84
N GLN A 30 2.74 -4.24 -9.12
CA GLN A 30 3.15 -3.37 -10.20
C GLN A 30 2.54 -1.97 -10.09
N GLU A 31 1.27 -1.86 -9.69
CA GLU A 31 0.62 -0.58 -9.45
C GLU A 31 1.30 0.16 -8.29
N LEU A 32 1.56 -0.53 -7.17
CA LEU A 32 2.29 0.07 -6.05
C LEU A 32 3.68 0.57 -6.49
N VAL A 33 4.42 -0.25 -7.23
CA VAL A 33 5.73 0.11 -7.77
C VAL A 33 5.64 1.34 -8.67
N ASN A 34 4.62 1.43 -9.53
CA ASN A 34 4.45 2.57 -10.42
C ASN A 34 4.20 3.88 -9.66
N VAL A 35 3.44 3.82 -8.56
CA VAL A 35 3.20 4.99 -7.71
C VAL A 35 4.44 5.36 -6.88
N CYS A 36 5.21 4.37 -6.43
CA CYS A 36 6.34 4.57 -5.51
C CYS A 36 7.71 4.75 -6.17
N LYS A 37 7.79 4.73 -7.50
CA LYS A 37 9.02 5.00 -8.26
C LYS A 37 9.58 6.39 -7.93
N LEU A 38 10.90 6.48 -7.91
CA LEU A 38 11.63 7.74 -7.72
C LEU A 38 12.06 8.34 -9.06
N PRO A 39 12.09 9.69 -9.20
CA PRO A 39 11.63 10.67 -8.21
C PRO A 39 10.09 10.65 -8.07
N ALA A 40 9.60 10.74 -6.84
CA ALA A 40 8.17 10.73 -6.53
C ALA A 40 7.67 12.15 -6.22
N SER A 41 6.44 12.47 -6.62
CA SER A 41 5.77 13.70 -6.15
C SER A 41 5.48 13.60 -4.64
N PRO A 42 5.22 14.74 -3.95
CA PRO A 42 4.82 14.72 -2.54
C PRO A 42 3.59 13.83 -2.27
N GLU A 43 2.64 13.79 -3.19
CA GLU A 43 1.42 12.98 -3.10
C GLU A 43 1.74 11.49 -3.21
N SER A 44 2.50 11.09 -4.25
CA SER A 44 2.96 9.71 -4.42
C SER A 44 3.77 9.24 -3.21
N ARG A 45 4.69 10.08 -2.72
CA ARG A 45 5.47 9.76 -1.52
C ARG A 45 4.58 9.57 -0.30
N SER A 46 3.59 10.44 -0.09
CA SER A 46 2.66 10.34 1.04
C SER A 46 1.83 9.06 0.97
N PHE A 47 1.33 8.71 -0.22
CA PHE A 47 0.65 7.43 -0.45
C PHE A 47 1.54 6.23 -0.11
N CYS A 48 2.77 6.21 -0.63
CA CYS A 48 3.69 5.08 -0.41
C CYS A 48 4.10 4.92 1.04
N VAL A 49 4.32 6.03 1.76
CA VAL A 49 4.56 6.02 3.19
C VAL A 49 3.35 5.46 3.94
N GLY A 50 2.15 5.96 3.66
CA GLY A 50 0.93 5.48 4.31
C GLY A 50 0.66 4.00 4.03
N TYR A 51 0.84 3.56 2.78
CA TYR A 51 0.64 2.18 2.38
C TYR A 51 1.65 1.24 3.07
N ALA A 52 2.95 1.55 3.00
CA ALA A 52 4.00 0.75 3.62
C ALA A 52 3.83 0.65 5.14
N THR A 53 3.53 1.78 5.81
CA THR A 53 3.28 1.81 7.25
C THR A 53 2.05 0.98 7.61
N SER A 54 0.92 1.20 6.95
CA SER A 54 -0.33 0.48 7.26
C SER A 54 -0.22 -1.03 7.03
N VAL A 55 0.48 -1.48 5.98
CA VAL A 55 0.72 -2.92 5.75
C VAL A 55 1.56 -3.52 6.89
N TYR A 56 2.62 -2.84 7.33
CA TYR A 56 3.45 -3.33 8.43
C TYR A 56 2.72 -3.27 9.78
N ASP A 57 1.99 -2.21 10.07
CA ASP A 57 1.18 -2.10 11.29
C ASP A 57 0.09 -3.16 11.32
N THR A 58 -0.57 -3.42 10.17
CA THR A 58 -1.54 -4.52 10.04
C THR A 58 -0.90 -5.86 10.37
N TYR A 59 0.32 -6.12 9.88
CA TYR A 59 1.07 -7.31 10.27
C TYR A 59 1.29 -7.38 11.78
N LEU A 60 1.71 -6.27 12.41
CA LEU A 60 1.94 -6.22 13.86
C LEU A 60 0.69 -6.49 14.70
N VAL A 61 -0.48 -6.02 14.28
CA VAL A 61 -1.73 -6.13 15.06
C VAL A 61 -2.56 -7.38 14.77
N THR A 62 -2.44 -7.98 13.58
CA THR A 62 -3.29 -9.13 13.21
C THR A 62 -2.65 -10.48 13.50
N ARG A 63 -1.33 -10.53 13.72
CA ARG A 63 -0.61 -11.76 14.08
C ARG A 63 -1.04 -12.31 15.44
N HIS A 64 -1.38 -13.59 15.47
CA HIS A 64 -1.71 -14.28 16.73
C HIS A 64 -0.45 -14.46 17.59
N PRO A 65 -0.41 -13.97 18.85
CA PRO A 65 0.82 -13.95 19.66
C PRO A 65 1.43 -15.34 19.90
N GLN A 66 0.59 -16.37 20.05
CA GLN A 66 1.03 -17.75 20.28
C GLN A 66 1.11 -18.63 19.03
N ARG A 67 0.31 -18.37 17.99
CA ARG A 67 0.16 -19.26 16.82
C ARG A 67 0.84 -18.74 15.55
N ALA A 68 1.23 -17.46 15.52
CA ALA A 68 1.92 -16.83 14.41
C ALA A 68 3.18 -16.12 14.92
N LYS A 69 4.29 -16.87 14.99
CA LYS A 69 5.58 -16.32 15.40
C LYS A 69 6.00 -15.15 14.48
N PRO A 70 6.76 -14.17 15.01
CA PRO A 70 7.38 -13.15 14.16
C PRO A 70 8.19 -13.78 13.04
N PHE A 71 8.03 -13.24 11.84
CA PHE A 71 8.88 -13.54 10.69
C PHE A 71 9.50 -12.27 10.09
N ILE A 72 9.01 -11.08 10.49
CA ILE A 72 9.62 -9.77 10.20
C ILE A 72 10.08 -9.16 11.53
N CYS A 73 11.37 -8.85 11.65
CA CYS A 73 12.02 -8.34 12.85
C CYS A 73 12.85 -7.09 12.55
N VAL A 74 12.20 -5.93 12.59
CA VAL A 74 12.88 -4.64 12.44
C VAL A 74 13.58 -4.28 13.76
N LYS A 75 14.92 -4.21 13.74
CA LYS A 75 15.72 -3.73 14.88
C LYS A 75 15.70 -2.21 14.95
N GLN A 76 15.63 -1.66 16.15
CA GLN A 76 15.67 -0.21 16.37
C GLN A 76 17.13 0.29 16.55
N PRO A 77 17.47 1.47 16.01
CA PRO A 77 16.62 2.33 15.19
C PRO A 77 16.37 1.72 13.80
N ALA A 78 15.11 1.77 13.36
CA ALA A 78 14.74 1.28 12.04
C ALA A 78 15.37 2.13 10.92
N PRO A 79 15.64 1.56 9.73
CA PRO A 79 16.01 2.34 8.56
C PRO A 79 14.94 3.38 8.21
N GLN A 80 15.34 4.44 7.51
CA GLN A 80 14.37 5.42 7.03
C GLN A 80 13.35 4.75 6.10
N ARG A 81 12.07 5.05 6.30
CA ARG A 81 10.97 4.48 5.50
C ARG A 81 11.17 4.65 3.99
N ASP A 82 11.67 5.81 3.56
CA ASP A 82 11.91 6.10 2.15
C ASP A 82 12.99 5.19 1.55
N VAL A 83 13.99 4.79 2.34
CA VAL A 83 15.01 3.81 1.94
C VAL A 83 14.37 2.43 1.77
N VAL A 84 13.54 2.00 2.72
CA VAL A 84 12.86 0.68 2.64
C VAL A 84 11.89 0.62 1.45
N ILE A 85 11.15 1.70 1.19
CA ILE A 85 10.24 1.81 0.03
C ILE A 85 11.04 1.80 -1.28
N GLY A 86 12.13 2.55 -1.36
CA GLY A 86 13.01 2.54 -2.55
C GLY A 86 13.61 1.17 -2.82
N ASP A 87 14.06 0.48 -1.76
CA ASP A 87 14.58 -0.89 -1.87
C ASP A 87 13.52 -1.88 -2.34
N PHE A 88 12.27 -1.73 -1.87
CA PHE A 88 11.14 -2.53 -2.36
C PHE A 88 10.88 -2.30 -3.85
N VAL A 89 10.86 -1.04 -4.30
CA VAL A 89 10.66 -0.70 -5.72
C VAL A 89 11.74 -1.33 -6.60
N LYS A 90 13.01 -1.26 -6.16
CA LYS A 90 14.12 -1.91 -6.85
C LYS A 90 13.95 -3.43 -6.89
N TRP A 91 13.74 -4.04 -5.73
CA TRP A 91 13.57 -5.50 -5.59
C TRP A 91 12.40 -6.00 -6.45
N ALA A 92 11.28 -5.30 -6.47
CA ALA A 92 10.11 -5.68 -7.27
C ALA A 92 10.37 -5.60 -8.77
N GLY A 93 11.23 -4.66 -9.22
CA GLY A 93 11.71 -4.59 -10.60
C GLY A 93 12.53 -5.81 -11.02
N GLU A 94 13.27 -6.40 -10.08
CA GLU A 94 14.06 -7.63 -10.27
C GLU A 94 13.22 -8.91 -10.09
N ASN A 95 12.00 -8.81 -9.54
CA ASN A 95 11.13 -9.94 -9.18
C ASN A 95 9.75 -9.82 -9.83
N GLN A 96 9.75 -9.70 -11.17
CA GLN A 96 8.53 -9.46 -11.97
C GLN A 96 7.47 -10.56 -11.86
N GLN A 97 7.82 -11.76 -11.41
CA GLN A 97 6.86 -12.85 -11.12
C GLN A 97 5.84 -12.52 -10.02
N PHE A 98 6.00 -11.39 -9.33
CA PHE A 98 5.06 -10.90 -8.32
C PHE A 98 4.23 -9.69 -8.79
N ALA A 99 4.44 -9.20 -10.01
CA ALA A 99 3.88 -7.94 -10.51
C ALA A 99 2.34 -7.85 -10.38
N ASP A 100 1.64 -8.94 -10.68
CA ASP A 100 0.18 -9.06 -10.63
C ASP A 100 -0.37 -9.50 -9.26
N LYS A 101 0.51 -9.83 -8.31
CA LYS A 101 0.11 -10.31 -6.99
C LYS A 101 -0.24 -9.16 -6.05
N PRO A 102 -1.07 -9.40 -5.01
CA PRO A 102 -1.44 -8.39 -4.02
C PRO A 102 -0.21 -7.76 -3.36
N ALA A 103 -0.10 -6.44 -3.47
CA ALA A 103 1.08 -5.69 -3.04
C ALA A 103 1.38 -5.84 -1.55
N ALA A 104 0.35 -5.86 -0.70
CA ALA A 104 0.51 -6.02 0.75
C ALA A 104 1.25 -7.32 1.12
N GLY A 105 0.84 -8.45 0.52
CA GLY A 105 1.47 -9.74 0.79
C GLY A 105 2.90 -9.80 0.27
N VAL A 106 3.13 -9.27 -0.94
CA VAL A 106 4.46 -9.20 -1.55
C VAL A 106 5.39 -8.28 -0.75
N PHE A 107 4.89 -7.13 -0.28
CA PHE A 107 5.65 -6.20 0.56
C PHE A 107 6.03 -6.83 1.90
N LEU A 108 5.13 -7.55 2.57
CA LEU A 108 5.46 -8.30 3.80
C LEU A 108 6.49 -9.41 3.53
N GLY A 109 6.41 -10.09 2.39
CA GLY A 109 7.44 -11.06 1.96
C GLY A 109 8.80 -10.42 1.78
N PHE A 110 8.87 -9.28 1.07
CA PHE A 110 10.07 -8.47 0.94
C PHE A 110 10.64 -8.04 2.30
N LEU A 111 9.78 -7.58 3.22
CA LEU A 111 10.20 -7.21 4.57
C LEU A 111 10.73 -8.41 5.37
N ALA A 112 10.18 -9.60 5.16
CA ALA A 112 10.67 -10.83 5.80
C ALA A 112 12.09 -11.19 5.33
N ASP A 113 12.36 -11.06 4.03
CA ASP A 113 13.68 -11.28 3.46
C ASP A 113 14.68 -10.20 3.90
N ARG A 114 14.22 -8.95 3.98
CA ARG A 114 15.04 -7.81 4.40
C ARG A 114 15.33 -7.79 5.91
N PHE A 115 14.37 -8.20 6.72
CA PHE A 115 14.41 -8.14 8.19
C PHE A 115 14.05 -9.49 8.82
N PRO A 116 14.84 -10.55 8.60
CA PRO A 116 14.52 -11.87 9.13
C PRO A 116 14.64 -11.95 10.65
N CYS A 117 13.75 -12.70 11.28
CA CYS A 117 13.74 -12.97 12.72
C CYS A 117 14.73 -14.09 13.11
N GLY A 118 16.03 -13.79 13.20
CA GLY A 118 17.03 -14.78 13.64
C GLY A 118 17.30 -15.88 12.60
N LYS A 119 18.28 -16.76 12.87
CA LYS A 119 18.81 -17.68 11.85
C LYS A 119 17.75 -18.71 11.44
N LYS A 120 17.54 -18.84 10.11
CA LYS A 120 16.82 -19.93 9.46
C LYS A 120 17.27 -21.29 10.00
#